data_AF-A0A8D5U7C1-F1
#
_entry.id   AF-A0A8D5U7C1-F1
#
_cell.length_a   1.000
_cell.length_b   1.000
_cell.length_c   1.000
_cell.angle_alpha   90.00
_cell.angle_beta   90.00
_cell.angle_gamma   90.00
#
_symmetry.space_group_name_H-M   'P 1'
#
loop_
_entity.id
_entity.type
_entity.pdbx_description
1 polymer ?
#
loop_
_entity_poly.entity_id
_entity_poly.type
_entity_poly.pdbx_seq_one_letter_code
_entity_poly.pdbx_strand_id
1 'polypeptide(L)'
;MSQAVKANTDLLDIATKIAISALTPQQGGRGTPRPAVDISNINNLLTYMQSRKNIRDLLAYILRQMGRGEIDKNTGKLLLSALKDMGNTPEDVNRALELIGYVKWIYETLAGLNINVTNLKGVDTFQKLVNEVAKMM
;
A
#
# COMPACT_ATOMS: atom_id res chain seq x y z
N MET A 1 18.26 13.22 -14.37
CA MET A 1 16.91 12.67 -14.17
C MET A 1 15.98 13.82 -13.82
N SER A 2 14.81 13.94 -14.45
CA SER A 2 13.84 15.00 -14.16
C SER A 2 13.19 14.81 -12.78
N GLN A 3 12.77 15.90 -12.14
CA GLN A 3 12.11 15.86 -10.82
C GLN A 3 10.85 14.97 -10.79
N ALA A 4 10.08 14.95 -11.89
CA ALA A 4 8.90 14.10 -12.02
C ALA A 4 9.22 12.60 -11.99
N VAL A 5 10.31 12.18 -12.64
CA VAL A 5 10.73 10.76 -12.64
C VAL A 5 11.12 10.31 -11.23
N LYS A 6 11.84 11.16 -10.49
CA LYS A 6 12.22 10.87 -9.10
C LYS A 6 11.01 10.75 -8.18
N ALA A 7 10.04 11.66 -8.30
CA ALA A 7 8.82 11.63 -7.50
C ALA A 7 7.98 10.36 -7.74
N ASN A 8 7.91 9.87 -8.98
CA ASN A 8 7.21 8.62 -9.30
C ASN A 8 7.93 7.38 -8.76
N THR A 9 9.26 7.35 -8.81
CA THR A 9 10.05 6.28 -8.20
C THR A 9 9.82 6.24 -6.68
N ASP A 10 9.83 7.39 -6.02
CA ASP A 10 9.58 7.48 -4.58
C ASP A 10 8.18 6.95 -4.22
N LEU A 11 7.16 7.22 -5.04
CA LEU A 11 5.79 6.70 -4.82
C LEU A 11 5.70 5.17 -4.96
N LEU A 12 6.33 4.60 -5.98
CA LEU A 12 6.36 3.14 -6.18
C LEU A 12 7.11 2.42 -5.06
N ASP A 13 8.19 3.02 -4.55
CA ASP A 13 8.93 2.47 -3.40
C ASP A 13 8.07 2.49 -2.13
N ILE A 14 7.35 3.59 -1.87
CA ILE A 14 6.40 3.66 -0.74
C ILE A 14 5.27 2.64 -0.92
N ALA A 15 4.69 2.56 -2.12
CA ALA A 15 3.63 1.60 -2.43
C ALA A 15 4.09 0.16 -2.21
N THR A 16 5.32 -0.16 -2.60
CA THR A 16 5.95 -1.48 -2.39
C THR A 16 5.98 -1.85 -0.91
N LYS A 17 6.44 -0.93 -0.05
CA LYS A 17 6.49 -1.16 1.40
C LYS A 17 5.10 -1.39 2.00
N ILE A 18 4.11 -0.58 1.59
CA ILE A 18 2.73 -0.70 2.06
C ILE A 18 2.13 -2.04 1.62
N ALA A 19 2.28 -2.42 0.35
CA ALA A 19 1.71 -3.66 -0.18
C ALA A 19 2.33 -4.92 0.47
N ILE A 20 3.65 -4.95 0.68
CA ILE A 20 4.31 -6.04 1.39
C ILE A 20 3.83 -6.10 2.84
N SER A 21 3.71 -4.96 3.52
CA SER A 21 3.16 -4.89 4.89
C SER A 21 1.72 -5.42 4.94
N ALA A 22 0.87 -5.02 4.00
CA ALA A 22 -0.53 -5.42 3.91
C ALA A 22 -0.70 -6.94 3.76
N LEU A 23 0.17 -7.58 2.97
CA LEU A 23 0.16 -9.02 2.77
C LEU A 23 0.84 -9.81 3.90
N THR A 24 1.71 -9.17 4.69
CA THR A 24 2.43 -9.84 5.78
C THR A 24 1.44 -10.28 6.86
N PRO A 25 1.26 -11.59 7.11
CA PRO A 25 0.27 -12.06 8.08
C PRO A 25 0.58 -11.55 9.49
N GLN A 26 -0.47 -11.20 10.25
CA GLN A 26 -0.31 -10.94 11.68
C GLN A 26 0.07 -12.24 12.41
N GLN A 27 1.20 -12.23 13.13
CA GLN A 27 1.58 -13.34 14.00
C GLN A 27 0.62 -13.41 15.19
N GLY A 28 -0.14 -14.51 15.32
CA GLY A 28 -0.95 -14.74 16.53
C GLY A 28 -2.20 -15.62 16.40
N GLY A 29 -2.65 -15.97 15.19
CA GLY A 29 -3.82 -16.84 15.01
C GLY A 29 -3.45 -18.31 14.81
N ARG A 30 -4.06 -19.23 15.58
CA ARG A 30 -4.11 -20.66 15.20
C ARG A 30 -5.02 -20.79 13.98
N GLY A 31 -4.45 -20.81 12.78
CA GLY A 31 -5.18 -20.91 11.51
C GLY A 31 -4.30 -20.68 10.29
N THR A 32 -4.91 -20.75 9.10
CA THR A 32 -4.24 -20.39 7.84
C THR A 32 -3.78 -18.93 7.90
N PRO A 33 -2.54 -18.61 7.47
CA PRO A 33 -2.04 -17.24 7.45
C PRO A 33 -2.96 -16.40 6.56
N ARG A 34 -3.65 -15.42 7.15
CA ARG A 34 -4.41 -14.42 6.41
C ARG A 34 -3.55 -13.17 6.25
N PRO A 35 -3.68 -12.43 5.15
CA PRO A 35 -3.01 -11.15 5.01
C PRO A 35 -3.44 -10.21 6.15
N ALA A 36 -2.55 -9.31 6.58
CA ALA A 36 -2.87 -8.33 7.61
C ALA A 36 -3.95 -7.34 7.18
N VAL A 37 -4.09 -7.10 5.86
CA VAL A 37 -5.13 -6.27 5.27
C VAL A 37 -5.72 -7.01 4.07
N ASP A 38 -7.04 -7.18 4.05
CA ASP A 38 -7.73 -7.77 2.90
C ASP A 38 -7.69 -6.81 1.69
N ILE A 39 -7.60 -7.37 0.48
CA ILE A 39 -7.60 -6.58 -0.77
C ILE A 39 -8.84 -5.70 -0.90
N SER A 40 -9.99 -6.14 -0.37
CA SER A 40 -11.22 -5.34 -0.33
C SER A 40 -11.03 -4.03 0.42
N ASN A 41 -10.23 -4.01 1.50
CA ASN A 41 -9.93 -2.78 2.24
C ASN A 41 -9.08 -1.82 1.42
N ILE A 42 -8.09 -2.31 0.67
CA ILE A 42 -7.29 -1.46 -0.25
C ILE A 42 -8.18 -0.89 -1.37
N ASN A 43 -9.05 -1.72 -1.95
CA ASN A 43 -10.03 -1.29 -2.94
C ASN A 43 -10.97 -0.20 -2.37
N ASN A 44 -11.45 -0.38 -1.14
CA ASN A 44 -12.29 0.59 -0.46
C ASN A 44 -11.57 1.94 -0.27
N LEU A 45 -10.27 1.94 0.07
CA LEU A 45 -9.47 3.18 0.13
C LEU A 45 -9.44 3.89 -1.24
N LEU A 46 -9.21 3.13 -2.32
CA LEU A 46 -9.15 3.69 -3.67
C LEU A 46 -10.51 4.26 -4.10
N THR A 47 -11.59 3.50 -3.91
CA THR A 47 -12.96 3.94 -4.22
C THR A 47 -13.36 5.16 -3.39
N TYR A 48 -12.98 5.20 -2.11
CA TYR A 48 -13.20 6.36 -1.27
C TYR A 48 -12.48 7.59 -1.83
N MET A 49 -11.21 7.45 -2.19
CA MET A 49 -10.43 8.55 -2.73
C MET A 49 -10.93 9.02 -4.10
N GLN A 50 -11.34 8.10 -4.98
CA GLN A 50 -11.92 8.42 -6.30
C GLN A 50 -13.25 9.19 -6.19
N SER A 51 -14.08 8.86 -5.20
CA SER A 51 -15.39 9.48 -5.00
C SER A 51 -15.33 10.81 -4.25
N ARG A 52 -14.56 10.89 -3.16
CA ARG A 52 -14.50 12.08 -2.29
C ARG A 52 -13.45 13.08 -2.72
N LYS A 53 -12.35 12.62 -3.34
CA LYS A 53 -11.19 13.45 -3.73
C LYS A 53 -10.72 14.38 -2.60
N ASN A 54 -10.73 13.87 -1.38
CA ASN A 54 -10.35 14.60 -0.18
C ASN A 54 -9.41 13.75 0.69
N ILE A 55 -8.20 14.27 0.91
CA ILE A 55 -7.12 13.56 1.60
C ILE A 55 -7.36 13.52 3.11
N ARG A 56 -7.90 14.60 3.71
CA ARG A 56 -8.21 14.62 5.14
C ARG A 56 -9.27 13.58 5.49
N ASP A 57 -10.27 13.48 4.64
CA ASP A 57 -11.32 12.48 4.75
C ASP A 57 -10.76 11.06 4.58
N LEU A 58 -9.83 10.86 3.64
CA LEU A 58 -9.13 9.59 3.47
C LEU A 58 -8.31 9.21 4.71
N LEU A 59 -7.58 10.16 5.31
CA LEU A 59 -6.82 9.95 6.55
C LEU A 59 -7.75 9.54 7.71
N ALA A 60 -8.88 10.23 7.87
CA ALA A 60 -9.89 9.87 8.86
C ALA A 60 -10.48 8.48 8.60
N TYR A 61 -10.71 8.13 7.33
CA TYR A 61 -11.17 6.81 6.93
C TYR A 61 -10.14 5.72 7.27
N ILE A 62 -8.85 5.92 6.98
CA ILE A 62 -7.77 4.99 7.34
C ILE A 62 -7.73 4.77 8.87
N LEU A 63 -7.78 5.85 9.66
CA LEU A 63 -7.81 5.75 11.13
C LEU A 63 -9.01 4.93 11.63
N ARG A 64 -10.19 5.13 11.03
CA ARG A 64 -11.38 4.34 11.35
C ARG A 64 -11.20 2.85 11.03
N GLN A 65 -10.60 2.52 9.88
CA GLN A 65 -10.36 1.12 9.51
C GLN A 65 -9.30 0.46 10.40
N MET A 66 -8.30 1.23 10.86
CA MET A 66 -7.38 0.75 11.90
C MET A 66 -8.11 0.47 13.22
N GLY A 67 -9.01 1.35 13.65
CA GLY A 67 -9.81 1.15 14.86
C GLY A 67 -10.73 -0.08 14.78
N ARG A 68 -11.11 -0.51 13.58
CA ARG A 68 -11.93 -1.70 13.33
C ARG A 68 -11.12 -2.99 13.16
N GLY A 69 -9.78 -2.90 13.14
CA GLY A 69 -8.92 -4.03 12.82
C GLY A 69 -8.97 -4.47 11.37
N GLU A 70 -9.56 -3.67 10.47
CA GLU A 70 -9.61 -3.91 9.02
C GLU A 70 -8.27 -3.56 8.35
N ILE A 71 -7.52 -2.62 8.94
CA ILE A 71 -6.14 -2.29 8.58
C ILE A 71 -5.26 -2.47 9.81
N ASP A 72 -4.20 -3.26 9.70
CA ASP A 72 -3.29 -3.45 10.83
C ASP A 72 -2.46 -2.19 11.13
N LYS A 73 -1.85 -2.15 12.32
CA LYS A 73 -1.10 -0.99 12.80
C LYS A 73 0.11 -0.65 11.91
N ASN A 74 0.81 -1.63 11.37
CA ASN A 74 2.01 -1.40 10.55
C ASN A 74 1.62 -0.80 9.20
N THR A 75 0.66 -1.44 8.51
CA THR A 75 0.17 -0.94 7.21
C THR A 75 -0.50 0.42 7.36
N GLY A 76 -1.32 0.61 8.39
CA GLY A 76 -1.95 1.89 8.69
C GLY A 76 -0.93 2.99 8.96
N LYS A 77 0.14 2.72 9.71
CA LYS A 77 1.22 3.69 9.94
C LYS A 77 1.92 4.10 8.65
N LEU A 78 2.19 3.15 7.75
CA LEU A 78 2.82 3.45 6.45
C LEU A 78 1.90 4.31 5.57
N LEU A 79 0.62 3.95 5.47
CA LEU A 79 -0.39 4.73 4.74
C LEU A 79 -0.51 6.17 5.28
N LEU A 80 -0.67 6.33 6.59
CA LEU A 80 -0.78 7.65 7.22
C LEU A 80 0.49 8.47 7.01
N SER A 81 1.67 7.85 7.15
CA SER A 81 2.95 8.55 6.96
C SER A 81 3.15 9.04 5.54
N ALA A 82 2.67 8.28 4.55
CA ALA A 82 2.76 8.66 3.14
C ALA A 82 1.81 9.81 2.78
N LEU A 83 0.65 9.90 3.44
CA LEU A 83 -0.43 10.80 3.06
C LEU A 83 -0.54 12.06 3.94
N LYS A 84 -0.05 12.05 5.18
CA LYS A 84 -0.32 13.10 6.19
C LYS A 84 0.18 14.50 5.81
N ASP A 85 1.24 14.58 5.01
CA ASP A 85 1.88 15.85 4.63
C ASP A 85 1.36 16.36 3.27
N MET A 86 0.47 15.59 2.62
CA MET A 86 -0.24 16.04 1.42
C MET A 86 -1.35 17.01 1.81
N GLY A 87 -1.54 18.05 0.99
CA GLY A 87 -2.61 19.02 1.17
C GLY A 87 -3.93 18.48 0.64
N ASN A 88 -4.60 19.29 -0.19
CA ASN A 88 -5.79 18.87 -0.92
C ASN A 88 -5.86 19.56 -2.29
N THR A 89 -4.69 19.81 -2.90
CA THR A 89 -4.60 20.35 -4.26
C THR A 89 -4.90 19.23 -5.27
N PRO A 90 -5.25 19.55 -6.53
CA PRO A 90 -5.44 18.54 -7.56
C PRO A 90 -4.25 17.59 -7.74
N GLU A 91 -3.03 18.11 -7.61
CA GLU A 91 -1.79 17.34 -7.72
C GLU A 91 -1.65 16.36 -6.55
N ASP A 92 -1.90 16.81 -5.31
CA ASP A 92 -1.87 15.95 -4.13
C ASP A 92 -2.94 14.85 -4.20
N VAL A 93 -4.15 15.20 -4.64
CA VAL A 93 -5.25 14.27 -4.84
C VAL A 93 -4.88 13.19 -5.86
N ASN A 94 -4.31 13.59 -7.00
CA ASN A 94 -3.84 12.65 -8.01
C ASN A 94 -2.71 11.78 -7.48
N ARG A 95 -1.76 12.37 -6.74
CA ARG A 95 -0.65 11.64 -6.12
C ARG A 95 -1.12 10.59 -5.11
N ALA A 96 -2.14 10.92 -4.31
CA ALA A 96 -2.77 9.96 -3.39
C ALA A 96 -3.49 8.84 -4.14
N LEU A 97 -4.19 9.16 -5.24
CA LEU A 97 -4.82 8.15 -6.11
C LEU A 97 -3.80 7.20 -6.73
N GLU A 98 -2.70 7.74 -7.27
CA GLU A 98 -1.59 6.95 -7.83
C GLU A 98 -0.97 6.05 -6.77
N LEU A 99 -0.66 6.59 -5.58
CA LEU A 99 -0.11 5.81 -4.48
C LEU A 99 -0.99 4.60 -4.14
N ILE A 100 -2.29 4.82 -3.90
CA ILE A 100 -3.21 3.74 -3.52
C ILE A 100 -3.40 2.76 -4.69
N GLY A 101 -3.44 3.26 -5.92
CA GLY A 101 -3.49 2.44 -7.14
C GLY A 101 -2.26 1.51 -7.26
N TYR A 102 -1.06 2.03 -7.01
CA TYR A 102 0.16 1.23 -7.00
C TYR A 102 0.19 0.21 -5.87
N VAL A 103 -0.26 0.59 -4.66
CA VAL A 103 -0.39 -0.35 -3.55
C VAL A 103 -1.29 -1.52 -3.95
N LYS A 104 -2.44 -1.23 -4.57
CA LYS A 104 -3.37 -2.24 -5.07
C LYS A 104 -2.70 -3.17 -6.08
N TRP A 105 -2.10 -2.62 -7.14
CA TRP A 105 -1.50 -3.45 -8.21
C TRP A 105 -0.37 -4.32 -7.70
N ILE A 106 0.50 -3.78 -6.84
CA ILE A 106 1.59 -4.56 -6.24
C ILE A 106 1.03 -5.68 -5.35
N TYR A 107 0.04 -5.36 -4.51
CA TYR A 107 -0.63 -6.37 -3.68
C TYR A 107 -1.24 -7.49 -4.55
N GLU A 108 -2.02 -7.13 -5.56
CA GLU A 108 -2.69 -8.09 -6.45
C GLU A 108 -1.67 -8.95 -7.21
N THR A 109 -0.54 -8.37 -7.62
CA THR A 109 0.55 -9.11 -8.27
C THR A 109 1.17 -10.13 -7.31
N LEU A 110 1.53 -9.71 -6.11
CA LEU A 110 2.14 -10.60 -5.11
C LEU A 110 1.18 -11.74 -4.70
N ALA A 111 -0.10 -11.42 -4.50
CA ALA A 111 -1.13 -12.39 -4.16
C ALA A 111 -1.43 -13.34 -5.34
N GLY A 112 -1.59 -12.82 -6.55
CA GLY A 112 -1.91 -13.59 -7.76
C GLY A 112 -0.79 -14.53 -8.19
N LEU A 113 0.47 -14.14 -7.98
CA LEU A 113 1.64 -15.00 -8.19
C LEU A 113 1.89 -15.95 -7.00
N ASN A 114 1.07 -15.90 -5.95
CA ASN A 114 1.21 -16.69 -4.72
C ASN A 114 2.61 -16.57 -4.09
N ILE A 115 3.19 -15.37 -4.12
CA ILE A 115 4.52 -15.11 -3.58
C ILE A 115 4.45 -15.10 -2.05
N ASN A 116 5.26 -15.94 -1.42
CA ASN A 116 5.41 -15.89 0.03
C ASN A 116 6.16 -14.61 0.44
N VAL A 117 5.45 -13.67 1.06
CA VAL A 117 5.99 -12.39 1.50
C VAL A 117 7.15 -12.49 2.50
N THR A 118 7.34 -13.63 3.18
CA THR A 118 8.54 -13.85 4.00
C THR A 118 9.82 -13.86 3.17
N ASN A 119 9.73 -14.21 1.89
CA ASN A 119 10.85 -14.20 0.95
C ASN A 119 11.21 -12.78 0.49
N LEU A 120 10.33 -11.80 0.71
CA LEU A 120 10.54 -10.40 0.35
C LEU A 120 11.17 -9.59 1.48
N LYS A 121 11.84 -10.26 2.42
CA LYS A 121 12.50 -9.59 3.54
C LYS A 121 13.61 -8.67 3.02
N GLY A 122 13.51 -7.37 3.31
CA GLY A 122 14.47 -6.36 2.84
C GLY A 122 14.16 -5.76 1.47
N VAL A 123 13.05 -6.17 0.84
CA VAL A 123 12.50 -5.51 -0.35
C VAL A 123 11.78 -4.24 0.09
N ASP A 124 12.39 -3.10 -0.19
CA ASP A 124 11.93 -1.78 0.24
C ASP A 124 11.85 -0.78 -0.93
N THR A 125 12.17 -1.22 -2.15
CA THR A 125 12.01 -0.45 -3.38
C THR A 125 11.32 -1.28 -4.45
N PHE A 126 10.64 -0.61 -5.37
CA PHE A 126 9.96 -1.25 -6.48
C PHE A 126 10.95 -1.98 -7.39
N GLN A 127 12.14 -1.42 -7.63
CA GLN A 127 13.16 -2.12 -8.43
C GLN A 127 13.64 -3.41 -7.77
N LYS A 128 13.82 -3.43 -6.44
CA LYS A 128 14.15 -4.67 -5.72
C LYS A 128 13.03 -5.68 -5.85
N LEU A 129 11.77 -5.25 -5.73
CA LEU A 129 10.62 -6.12 -5.93
C LEU A 129 10.63 -6.73 -7.34
N VAL A 130 10.79 -5.92 -8.39
CA VAL A 130 10.88 -6.40 -9.77
C VAL A 130 12.00 -7.42 -9.93
N ASN A 131 13.18 -7.17 -9.37
CA ASN A 131 14.31 -8.08 -9.45
C ASN A 131 14.02 -9.42 -8.74
N GLU A 132 13.37 -9.40 -7.59
CA GLU A 132 13.01 -10.62 -6.87
C GLU A 132 11.93 -11.41 -7.60
N VAL A 133 10.89 -10.75 -8.10
CA VAL A 133 9.84 -11.40 -8.90
C VAL A 133 10.43 -12.03 -10.17
N ALA A 134 11.29 -11.30 -10.88
CA ALA A 134 11.93 -11.79 -12.11
C ALA A 134 12.84 -13.02 -11.88
N LYS A 135 13.44 -13.17 -10.69
CA LYS A 135 14.23 -14.36 -10.33
C LYS A 135 13.37 -15.59 -9.98
N MET A 136 12.12 -15.38 -9.62
CA MET A 136 11.18 -16.44 -9.25
C MET A 136 10.44 -17.03 -10.47
N MET A 137 10.56 -16.37 -11.62
CA MET A 137 10.04 -16.82 -12.92
C MET A 137 11.11 -17.59 -13.68
#